data_AF-A0A956Z570-F1
#
_entry.id   AF-A0A956Z570-F1
#
_cell.length_a   1.000
_cell.length_b   1.000
_cell.length_c   1.000
_cell.angle_alpha   90.00
_cell.angle_beta   90.00
_cell.angle_gamma   90.00
#
_symmetry.space_group_name_H-M   'P 1'
#
loop_
_entity.id
_entity.type
_entity.pdbx_description
1 polymer ?
#
loop_
_entity_poly.entity_id
_entity_poly.type
_entity_poly.pdbx_seq_one_letter_code
_entity_poly.pdbx_strand_id
1 'polypeptide(L)' 'MTAKIQAHQVRKTGLGISSRIYWESTVSAEPITWSDARKAQSEAGYSPLGYDFFDFHCKEVEGGYQATWSCAASCD' A
#
# COMPACT_ATOMS: atom_id res chain seq x y z
N MET A 1 20.02 5.14 3.38
CA MET A 1 19.47 3.83 2.97
C MET A 1 17.98 3.90 3.26
N THR A 2 17.11 3.94 2.26
CA THR A 2 15.65 3.96 2.51
C THR A 2 15.24 2.58 3.01
N ALA A 3 14.66 2.50 4.21
CA ALA A 3 14.15 1.23 4.74
C ALA A 3 13.23 0.58 3.71
N LYS A 4 13.49 -0.68 3.34
CA LYS A 4 12.64 -1.40 2.41
C LYS A 4 11.36 -1.76 3.14
N ILE A 5 10.29 -1.02 2.87
CA ILE A 5 8.98 -1.29 3.46
C ILE A 5 8.43 -2.58 2.86
N GLN A 6 8.22 -3.58 3.71
CA GLN A 6 7.51 -4.77 3.31
C GLN A 6 6.01 -4.51 3.48
N ALA A 7 5.26 -4.77 2.41
CA ALA A 7 3.82 -4.61 2.39
C ALA A 7 3.17 -5.87 1.84
N HIS A 8 2.00 -6.21 2.36
CA HIS A 8 1.26 -7.36 1.89
C HIS A 8 -0.21 -7.01 1.68
N GLN A 9 -0.82 -7.74 0.76
CA GLN A 9 -2.24 -7.65 0.50
C GLN A 9 -3.00 -8.28 1.68
N VAL A 10 -3.81 -7.47 2.35
CA VAL A 10 -4.70 -7.91 3.44
C VAL A 10 -5.97 -8.52 2.87
N ARG A 11 -6.56 -7.86 1.86
CA ARG A 11 -7.83 -8.28 1.26
C ARG A 11 -7.98 -7.72 -0.15
N LYS A 12 -8.70 -8.45 -0.99
CA LYS A 12 -9.21 -7.97 -2.28
C LYS A 12 -10.73 -8.06 -2.30
N THR A 13 -11.39 -7.02 -2.79
CA THR A 13 -12.84 -6.96 -2.96
C THR A 13 -13.19 -6.50 -4.37
N GLY A 14 -14.22 -7.09 -4.99
CA GLY A 14 -14.63 -6.80 -6.37
C GLY A 14 -14.09 -7.81 -7.40
N LEU A 15 -14.66 -7.80 -8.60
CA LEU A 15 -14.30 -8.66 -9.73
C LEU A 15 -14.07 -7.79 -10.99
N GLY A 16 -13.11 -8.19 -11.83
CA GLY A 16 -12.76 -7.45 -13.05
C GLY A 16 -12.15 -6.07 -12.78
N ILE A 17 -12.59 -5.07 -13.54
CA ILE A 17 -12.10 -3.67 -13.51
C ILE A 17 -12.34 -3.00 -12.14
N SER A 18 -13.33 -3.45 -11.37
CA SER A 18 -13.73 -2.82 -10.10
C SER A 18 -13.03 -3.39 -8.86
N SER A 19 -11.82 -3.93 -9.01
CA SER A 19 -11.14 -4.57 -7.88
C SER A 19 -10.42 -3.57 -6.98
N ARG A 20 -10.75 -3.59 -5.68
CA ARG A 20 -10.07 -2.86 -4.61
C ARG A 20 -9.17 -3.81 -3.83
N ILE A 21 -7.99 -3.36 -3.48
CA ILE A 21 -6.96 -4.11 -2.78
C ILE A 21 -6.53 -3.30 -1.57
N TYR A 22 -6.56 -3.92 -0.41
CA TYR A 22 -6.14 -3.34 0.86
C TYR A 22 -4.75 -3.85 1.20
N TRP A 23 -3.88 -2.94 1.61
CA TRP A 23 -2.49 -3.19 1.93
C TRP A 23 -2.18 -2.79 3.36
N GLU A 24 -1.29 -3.54 3.97
CA GLU A 24 -0.70 -3.23 5.27
C GLU A 24 0.80 -3.46 5.22
N SER A 25 1.56 -2.53 5.80
CA SER A 25 2.99 -2.65 5.96
C SER A 25 3.37 -3.39 7.24
N THR A 26 4.59 -3.93 7.25
CA THR A 26 5.29 -4.23 8.50
C THR A 26 5.57 -2.94 9.27
N VAL A 27 5.80 -3.05 10.59
CA VAL A 27 6.23 -1.92 11.41
C VAL A 27 7.63 -1.48 10.98
N SER A 28 7.79 -0.18 10.75
CA SER A 28 9.03 0.48 10.36
C SER A 28 9.51 1.41 11.47
N ALA A 29 10.82 1.50 11.70
CA ALA A 29 11.38 2.45 12.66
C ALA A 29 11.15 3.93 12.24
N GLU A 30 11.05 4.17 10.93
CA GLU A 30 10.83 5.51 10.36
C GLU A 30 9.40 5.66 9.83
N PRO A 31 8.85 6.90 9.83
CA PRO A 31 7.55 7.18 9.26
C PRO A 31 7.47 6.74 7.80
N ILE A 32 6.47 5.92 7.52
CA ILE A 32 6.22 5.42 6.17
C ILE A 32 5.58 6.54 5.37
N THR A 33 6.15 6.85 4.21
CA THR A 33 5.59 7.87 3.32
C THR A 33 4.68 7.27 2.27
N TRP A 34 3.86 8.12 1.67
CA TRP A 34 3.03 7.77 0.52
C TRP A 34 3.85 7.20 -0.65
N SER A 35 5.02 7.76 -0.90
CA SER A 35 5.93 7.31 -1.97
C SER A 35 6.45 5.90 -1.71
N ASP A 36 6.77 5.58 -0.45
CA ASP A 36 7.25 4.26 -0.09
C ASP A 36 6.15 3.21 -0.23
N ALA A 37 4.92 3.53 0.19
CA ALA A 37 3.76 2.66 0.02
C ALA A 37 3.46 2.35 -1.45
N ARG A 38 3.51 3.36 -2.34
CA ARG A 38 3.36 3.15 -3.79
C ARG A 38 4.46 2.28 -4.38
N LYS A 39 5.70 2.46 -3.90
CA LYS A 39 6.83 1.66 -4.37
C LYS A 39 6.66 0.20 -3.95
N ALA A 40 6.30 -0.05 -2.70
CA ALA A 40 6.02 -1.40 -2.19
C ALA A 40 4.85 -2.07 -2.95
N GLN A 41 3.78 -1.32 -3.25
CA GLN A 41 2.67 -1.80 -4.07
C GLN A 41 3.13 -2.18 -5.49
N SER A 42 3.93 -1.32 -6.14
CA SER A 42 4.44 -1.58 -7.49
C SER A 42 5.39 -2.77 -7.53
N GLU A 43 6.23 -2.94 -6.50
CA GLU A 43 7.11 -4.11 -6.32
C GLU A 43 6.31 -5.41 -6.17
N ALA A 44 5.08 -5.34 -5.65
CA ALA A 44 4.16 -6.47 -5.54
C ALA A 44 3.33 -6.73 -6.82
N GLY A 45 3.59 -6.01 -7.92
CA GLY A 45 2.95 -6.20 -9.22
C GLY A 45 1.72 -5.33 -9.48
N TYR A 46 1.37 -4.42 -8.56
CA TYR A 46 0.21 -3.55 -8.67
C TYR A 46 0.64 -2.12 -9.03
N SER A 47 1.14 -1.95 -10.25
CA SER A 47 1.65 -0.65 -10.70
C SER A 47 0.59 0.45 -10.62
N PRO A 48 0.95 1.68 -10.20
CA PRO A 48 0.01 2.80 -10.12
C PRO A 48 -0.61 3.22 -11.47
N LEU A 49 -0.02 2.80 -12.59
CA LEU A 49 -0.55 3.05 -13.94
C LEU A 49 -1.81 2.23 -14.25
N GLY A 50 -2.11 1.20 -13.46
CA GLY A 50 -3.34 0.40 -13.58
C GLY A 50 -4.08 0.19 -12.28
N TYR A 51 -3.57 0.74 -11.16
CA TYR A 51 -4.17 0.69 -9.84
C TYR A 51 -4.01 2.05 -9.15
N ASP A 52 -5.06 2.86 -9.17
CA ASP A 52 -5.11 4.12 -8.44
C ASP A 52 -4.97 3.88 -6.94
N PHE A 53 -4.11 4.69 -6.33
CA PHE A 53 -3.75 4.59 -4.91
C PHE A 53 -4.55 5.62 -4.12
N PHE A 54 -5.17 5.22 -3.01
CA PHE A 54 -5.97 6.08 -2.14
C PHE A 54 -6.06 5.53 -0.70
N ASP A 55 -6.72 6.26 0.20
CA ASP A 55 -6.91 5.90 1.62
C ASP A 55 -5.62 5.51 2.36
N PHE A 56 -4.55 6.27 2.14
CA PHE A 56 -3.29 6.06 2.86
C PHE A 56 -3.35 6.63 4.27
N HIS A 57 -3.03 5.78 5.22
CA HIS A 57 -2.94 6.11 6.63
C HIS A 57 -1.62 5.57 7.18
N CYS A 58 -0.89 6.42 7.89
CA CYS A 58 0.30 6.05 8.65
C CYS A 58 0.03 6.39 10.11
N LYS A 59 0.21 5.41 11.00
CA LYS A 59 0.01 5.56 12.44
C LYS A 59 1.26 5.09 13.19
N GLU A 60 1.56 5.78 14.28
CA GLU A 60 2.55 5.32 15.24
C GLU A 60 1.96 4.15 16.04
N VAL A 61 2.75 3.10 16.23
CA VAL A 61 2.41 1.87 16.96
C VAL A 61 3.58 1.50 17.87
N GLU A 62 3.38 0.57 18.79
CA GLU A 62 4.47 0.07 19.62
C GLU A 62 5.59 -0.50 18.73
N GLY A 63 6.79 0.11 18.80
CA GLY A 63 7.95 -0.28 18.01
C GLY A 63 8.16 0.49 16.69
N GLY A 64 7.31 1.46 16.34
CA GLY A 64 7.55 2.35 15.20
C GLY A 64 6.28 2.82 14.49
N TYR A 65 6.28 2.77 13.16
CA TYR A 65 5.21 3.25 12.30
C TYR A 65 4.66 2.13 11.43
N GLN A 66 3.35 2.04 11.36
CA GLN A 66 2.66 1.12 10.46
C GLN A 66 1.76 1.90 9.51
N ALA A 67 1.78 1.53 8.23
CA ALA A 67 0.95 2.13 7.21
C ALA A 67 -0.04 1.13 6.62
N THR A 68 -1.22 1.64 6.31
CA THR A 68 -2.26 0.93 5.56
C THR A 68 -2.71 1.80 4.40
N TRP A 69 -3.00 1.19 3.26
CA TRP A 69 -3.53 1.91 2.11
C TRP A 69 -4.42 1.03 1.25
N SER A 70 -5.17 1.67 0.37
CA SER A 70 -5.98 1.00 -0.63
C SER A 70 -5.49 1.32 -2.03
N CYS A 71 -5.64 0.38 -2.93
CA CYS A 71 -5.59 0.69 -4.36
C CYS A 71 -6.74 0.03 -5.10
N ALA A 72 -7.15 0.60 -6.22
CA ALA A 72 -8.19 0.04 -7.07
C ALA A 72 -7.78 0.14 -8.53
N ALA A 73 -8.11 -0.90 -9.30
CA ALA A 73 -7.97 -0.78 -10.74
C ALA A 73 -8.93 0.30 -11.24
N SER A 74 -8.42 1.29 -11.96
CA SER A 74 -9.22 2.13 -12.84
C SER A 74 -8.94 1.65 -14.26
N CYS A 75 -9.94 1.05 -14.90
CA CYS A 75 -10.03 1.18 -16.34
C CYS A 75 -11.06 2.28 -16.55
N ASP A 76 -10.56 3.45 -16.92
CA ASP A 76 -11.35 4.39 -17.70
C ASP A 76 -11.41 3.89 -19.15
#